data_AF-A0A3N6E5D8-F1
#
_entry.id   AF-A0A3N6E5D8-F1
#
_cell.length_a   1.000
_cell.length_b   1.000
_cell.length_c   1.000
_cell.angle_alpha   90.00
_cell.angle_beta   90.00
_cell.angle_gamma   90.00
#
_symmetry.space_group_name_H-M   'P 1'
#
loop_
_entity.id
_entity.type
_entity.pdbx_description
1 polymer ?
#
loop_
_entity_poly.entity_id
_entity_poly.type
_entity_poly.pdbx_seq_one_letter_code
_entity_poly.pdbx_strand_id
1 'polypeptide(L)'
;MNRLAVCAAVTVSAIALSAGQAATADPSPGRHGQAARHHAPAKPASESARLARSVLNAKGITYAKAHVSGTDKASLPQQNLVDVSNERLAKTSPWGHKKGARVALDTRMLNGVLRLGTQYHYKFEISEFVGGRHSRTSKHYAGRAVDVTWINGRHVGKRADHRGLMNACRKLGATLVLGPGDKDHDTHVHCQW
;
A
#
# COMPACT_ATOMS: atom_id res chain seq x y z
N MET A 1 -29.45 -7.36 53.31
CA MET A 1 -29.39 -5.88 53.22
C MET A 1 -28.87 -5.51 51.84
N ASN A 2 -29.69 -4.76 51.11
CA ASN A 2 -29.66 -4.53 49.66
C ASN A 2 -28.41 -3.82 49.15
N ARG A 3 -27.90 -4.26 47.99
CA ARG A 3 -27.09 -3.42 47.10
C ARG A 3 -27.91 -3.07 45.87
N LEU A 4 -28.31 -1.80 45.79
CA LEU A 4 -29.04 -1.20 44.68
C LEU A 4 -28.18 -1.21 43.41
N ALA A 5 -28.77 -1.73 42.32
CA ALA A 5 -28.28 -1.56 40.96
C ALA A 5 -28.72 -0.17 40.44
N VAL A 6 -27.77 0.63 39.95
CA VAL A 6 -28.04 1.87 39.25
C VAL A 6 -28.14 1.55 37.75
N CYS A 7 -29.36 1.52 37.22
CA CYS A 7 -29.60 1.50 35.79
C CYS A 7 -29.44 2.92 35.23
N ALA A 8 -28.42 3.14 34.40
CA ALA A 8 -28.31 4.34 33.58
C ALA A 8 -29.14 4.13 32.30
N ALA A 9 -30.25 4.86 32.18
CA ALA A 9 -31.03 4.92 30.95
C ALA A 9 -30.31 5.80 29.93
N VAL A 10 -29.89 5.20 28.80
CA VAL A 10 -29.41 5.95 27.63
C VAL A 10 -30.62 6.16 26.72
N THR A 11 -31.03 7.42 26.57
CA THR A 11 -32.03 7.84 25.60
C THR A 11 -31.42 7.81 24.19
N VAL A 12 -32.01 7.00 23.31
CA VAL A 12 -31.69 7.02 21.87
C VAL A 12 -32.74 7.91 21.19
N SER A 13 -32.33 9.11 20.76
CA SER A 13 -33.15 9.95 19.89
C SER A 13 -33.06 9.42 18.46
N ALA A 14 -34.18 8.88 17.96
CA ALA A 14 -34.35 8.55 16.55
C ALA A 14 -34.57 9.84 15.74
N ILE A 15 -33.66 10.17 14.84
CA ILE A 15 -33.88 11.21 13.83
C ILE A 15 -34.61 10.55 12.67
N ALA A 16 -35.88 10.90 12.49
CA ALA A 16 -36.65 10.55 11.31
C ALA A 16 -36.13 11.35 10.11
N LEU A 17 -35.57 10.67 9.10
CA LEU A 17 -35.37 11.27 7.78
C LEU A 17 -36.71 11.28 7.04
N SER A 18 -37.23 12.47 6.78
CA SER A 18 -38.36 12.69 5.90
C SER A 18 -37.98 12.36 4.45
N ALA A 19 -38.82 11.55 3.81
CA ALA A 19 -38.75 11.27 2.38
C ALA A 19 -39.15 12.54 1.60
N GLY A 20 -38.20 13.10 0.85
CA GLY A 20 -38.47 14.18 -0.09
C GLY A 20 -39.27 13.68 -1.29
N GLN A 21 -40.35 14.37 -1.61
CA GLN A 21 -41.21 14.10 -2.77
C GLN A 21 -40.45 14.31 -4.09
N ALA A 22 -40.60 13.34 -4.99
CA ALA A 22 -40.11 13.42 -6.36
C ALA A 22 -40.89 14.50 -7.13
N ALA A 23 -40.19 15.54 -7.57
CA ALA A 23 -40.71 16.48 -8.56
C ALA A 23 -40.57 15.85 -9.96
N THR A 24 -41.70 15.49 -10.56
CA THR A 24 -41.78 15.11 -11.97
C THR A 24 -41.68 16.37 -12.83
N ALA A 25 -40.54 16.59 -13.45
CA ALA A 25 -40.39 17.55 -14.52
C ALA A 25 -40.75 16.87 -15.85
N ASP A 26 -41.79 17.35 -16.53
CA ASP A 26 -42.13 16.94 -17.90
C ASP A 26 -40.98 17.29 -18.86
N PRO A 27 -40.55 16.36 -19.74
CA PRO A 27 -39.58 16.68 -20.78
C PRO A 27 -40.25 17.36 -21.97
N SER A 28 -39.77 18.57 -22.28
CA SER A 28 -40.07 19.31 -23.50
C SER A 28 -39.55 18.57 -24.75
N PRO A 29 -40.27 18.57 -25.90
CA PRO A 29 -39.90 17.75 -27.05
C PRO A 29 -38.78 18.41 -27.87
N GLY A 30 -37.55 17.93 -27.67
CA GLY A 30 -36.34 18.39 -28.36
C GLY A 30 -35.64 17.29 -29.16
N ARG A 31 -35.92 17.27 -30.47
CA ARG A 31 -35.09 16.88 -31.64
C ARG A 31 -34.01 15.77 -31.49
N HIS A 32 -34.28 14.66 -32.20
CA HIS A 32 -33.37 13.80 -32.97
C HIS A 32 -31.97 13.45 -32.40
N GLY A 33 -31.86 12.21 -31.94
CA GLY A 33 -30.86 11.29 -32.48
C GLY A 33 -29.44 11.39 -31.94
N GLN A 34 -29.22 11.06 -30.66
CA GLN A 34 -27.98 10.40 -30.25
C GLN A 34 -28.35 9.14 -29.48
N ALA A 35 -27.91 7.99 -30.00
CA ALA A 35 -28.06 6.71 -29.32
C ALA A 35 -27.44 6.83 -27.92
N ALA A 36 -28.25 6.55 -26.90
CA ALA A 36 -27.80 6.48 -25.52
C ALA A 36 -26.56 5.58 -25.46
N ARG A 37 -25.40 6.15 -25.16
CA ARG A 37 -24.19 5.38 -24.89
C ARG A 37 -24.50 4.54 -23.66
N HIS A 38 -24.77 3.25 -23.85
CA HIS A 38 -24.86 2.27 -22.79
C HIS A 38 -23.64 2.46 -21.90
N HIS A 39 -23.85 3.00 -20.68
CA HIS A 39 -22.82 3.12 -19.69
C HIS A 39 -22.43 1.70 -19.29
N ALA A 40 -21.34 1.19 -19.88
CA ALA A 40 -20.75 -0.05 -19.43
C ALA A 40 -20.39 0.13 -17.94
N PRO A 41 -20.77 -0.80 -17.07
CA PRO A 41 -20.42 -0.72 -15.66
C PRO A 41 -18.89 -0.65 -15.52
N ALA A 42 -18.41 0.19 -14.60
CA ALA A 42 -16.98 0.34 -14.36
C ALA A 42 -16.36 -1.02 -14.03
N LYS A 43 -15.27 -1.37 -14.72
CA LYS A 43 -14.53 -2.62 -14.48
C LYS A 43 -14.07 -2.67 -13.01
N PRO A 44 -14.27 -3.79 -12.29
CA PRO A 44 -13.71 -3.95 -10.96
C PRO A 44 -12.18 -3.81 -10.98
N ALA A 45 -11.63 -3.07 -10.01
CA ALA A 45 -10.20 -2.87 -9.92
C ALA A 45 -9.45 -4.19 -9.72
N SER A 46 -8.29 -4.31 -10.36
CA SER A 46 -7.38 -5.46 -10.19
C SER A 46 -6.97 -5.67 -8.73
N GLU A 47 -6.57 -6.91 -8.39
CA GLU A 47 -6.13 -7.24 -7.04
C GLU A 47 -4.89 -6.44 -6.61
N SER A 48 -3.92 -6.24 -7.50
CA SER A 48 -2.75 -5.42 -7.24
C SER A 48 -3.14 -3.98 -6.92
N ALA A 49 -4.07 -3.39 -7.68
CA ALA A 49 -4.58 -2.05 -7.43
C ALA A 49 -5.31 -1.96 -6.08
N ARG A 50 -6.11 -2.97 -5.71
CA ARG A 50 -6.77 -3.04 -4.40
C ARG A 50 -5.76 -3.12 -3.26
N LEU A 51 -4.79 -4.03 -3.35
CA LEU A 51 -3.75 -4.20 -2.32
C LEU A 51 -2.89 -2.94 -2.19
N ALA A 52 -2.50 -2.30 -3.30
CA ALA A 52 -1.74 -1.05 -3.26
C ALA A 52 -2.52 0.07 -2.54
N ARG A 53 -3.83 0.20 -2.79
CA ARG A 53 -4.70 1.12 -2.02
C ARG A 53 -4.74 0.76 -0.54
N SER A 54 -4.86 -0.53 -0.21
CA SER A 54 -4.85 -0.97 1.18
C SER A 54 -3.55 -0.65 1.90
N VAL A 55 -2.39 -0.81 1.23
CA VAL A 55 -1.08 -0.42 1.80
C VAL A 55 -0.99 1.10 1.99
N LEU A 56 -1.42 1.90 1.00
CA LEU A 56 -1.47 3.37 1.11
C LEU A 56 -2.29 3.86 2.31
N ASN A 57 -3.40 3.18 2.59
CA ASN A 57 -4.33 3.55 3.65
C ASN A 57 -4.00 2.91 5.01
N ALA A 58 -3.00 2.01 5.07
CA ALA A 58 -2.64 1.32 6.29
C ALA A 58 -1.93 2.26 7.28
N LYS A 59 -2.45 2.33 8.50
CA LYS A 59 -1.79 3.08 9.58
C LYS A 59 -0.47 2.40 9.96
N GLY A 60 0.57 3.20 10.17
CA GLY A 60 1.88 2.71 10.61
C GLY A 60 2.82 2.30 9.47
N ILE A 61 2.37 2.31 8.21
CA ILE A 61 3.26 2.19 7.05
C ILE A 61 3.61 3.59 6.56
N THR A 62 4.90 3.93 6.57
CA THR A 62 5.43 5.19 6.05
C THR A 62 6.35 4.94 4.86
N TYR A 63 6.77 6.01 4.19
CA TYR A 63 7.50 5.93 2.92
C TYR A 63 8.70 6.87 2.94
N ALA A 64 9.86 6.36 2.54
CA ALA A 64 11.03 7.20 2.31
C ALA A 64 10.75 8.24 1.21
N LYS A 65 11.37 9.41 1.35
CA LYS A 65 11.21 10.57 0.44
C LYS A 65 12.38 10.76 -0.53
N ALA A 66 13.37 9.88 -0.45
CA ALA A 66 14.56 9.87 -1.29
C ALA A 66 15.14 8.46 -1.36
N HIS A 67 15.87 8.16 -2.43
CA HIS A 67 16.71 6.97 -2.54
C HIS A 67 18.14 7.32 -2.10
N VAL A 68 18.94 6.30 -1.78
CA VAL A 68 20.38 6.51 -1.49
C VAL A 68 21.10 7.15 -2.68
N SER A 69 20.68 6.85 -3.91
CA SER A 69 21.29 7.38 -5.15
C SER A 69 20.74 8.75 -5.60
N GLY A 70 19.84 9.36 -4.83
CA GLY A 70 19.20 10.65 -5.15
C GLY A 70 17.68 10.60 -5.06
N THR A 71 17.03 11.68 -5.49
CA THR A 71 15.56 11.81 -5.43
C THR A 71 14.94 11.86 -6.83
N ASP A 72 14.07 10.88 -7.14
CA ASP A 72 13.19 10.90 -8.30
C ASP A 72 11.76 10.61 -7.82
N LYS A 73 10.91 11.64 -7.82
CA LYS A 73 9.54 11.54 -7.28
C LYS A 73 8.73 10.41 -7.93
N ALA A 74 9.00 10.10 -9.20
CA ALA A 74 8.26 9.09 -9.95
C ALA A 74 8.57 7.65 -9.51
N SER A 75 9.73 7.41 -8.90
CA SER A 75 10.17 6.08 -8.45
C SER A 75 10.17 5.88 -6.94
N LEU A 76 9.74 6.89 -6.17
CA LEU A 76 9.55 6.77 -4.73
C LEU A 76 8.52 5.68 -4.38
N PRO A 77 8.69 5.00 -3.23
CA PRO A 77 7.82 3.87 -2.85
C PRO A 77 6.34 4.26 -2.73
N GLN A 78 6.04 5.45 -2.20
CA GLN A 78 4.67 5.96 -2.16
C GLN A 78 4.10 6.15 -3.57
N GLN A 79 4.87 6.75 -4.48
CA GLN A 79 4.42 6.98 -5.86
C GLN A 79 4.26 5.68 -6.63
N ASN A 80 5.10 4.67 -6.38
CA ASN A 80 4.92 3.33 -6.94
C ASN A 80 3.54 2.74 -6.57
N LEU A 81 3.13 2.85 -5.30
CA LEU A 81 1.81 2.40 -4.87
C LEU A 81 0.67 3.25 -5.43
N VAL A 82 0.86 4.57 -5.57
CA VAL A 82 -0.13 5.47 -6.21
C VAL A 82 -0.30 5.13 -7.69
N ASP A 83 0.76 4.76 -8.39
CA ASP A 83 0.66 4.32 -9.77
C ASP A 83 -0.11 2.99 -9.85
N VAL A 84 0.26 2.00 -9.03
CA VAL A 84 -0.42 0.68 -9.01
C VAL A 84 -1.88 0.78 -8.57
N SER A 85 -2.21 1.63 -7.61
CA SER A 85 -3.59 1.85 -7.16
C SER A 85 -4.49 2.45 -8.25
N ASN A 86 -3.91 3.13 -9.23
CA ASN A 86 -4.56 3.71 -10.40
C ASN A 86 -4.41 2.83 -11.66
N GLU A 87 -4.15 1.54 -11.49
CA GLU A 87 -3.96 0.55 -12.57
C GLU A 87 -2.81 0.86 -13.53
N ARG A 88 -1.79 1.60 -13.06
CA ARG A 88 -0.53 1.84 -13.77
C ARG A 88 0.58 0.97 -13.18
N LEU A 89 1.65 0.77 -13.94
CA LEU A 89 2.83 0.06 -13.45
C LEU A 89 3.74 1.00 -12.63
N ALA A 90 4.39 0.46 -11.59
CA ALA A 90 5.36 1.18 -10.79
C ALA A 90 6.59 1.56 -11.64
N LYS A 91 7.20 2.71 -11.37
CA LYS A 91 8.37 3.19 -12.12
C LYS A 91 9.65 2.91 -11.36
N THR A 92 10.64 2.32 -12.03
CA THR A 92 12.00 2.25 -11.51
C THR A 92 12.70 3.62 -11.59
N SER A 93 13.75 3.78 -10.80
CA SER A 93 14.52 5.02 -10.77
C SER A 93 15.31 5.24 -12.08
N PRO A 94 15.81 6.47 -12.35
CA PRO A 94 16.72 6.71 -13.47
C PRO A 94 18.12 6.13 -13.24
N TRP A 95 18.39 5.57 -12.06
CA TRP A 95 19.66 4.94 -11.70
C TRP A 95 19.55 3.41 -11.76
N GLY A 96 20.69 2.73 -11.79
CA GLY A 96 20.75 1.26 -11.81
C GLY A 96 20.56 0.62 -13.19
N HIS A 97 20.16 -0.65 -13.20
CA HIS A 97 20.24 -1.52 -14.40
C HIS A 97 18.94 -1.62 -15.21
N LYS A 98 17.82 -1.11 -14.68
CA LYS A 98 16.52 -1.06 -15.37
C LYS A 98 15.95 0.34 -15.33
N LYS A 99 16.72 1.32 -15.81
CA LYS A 99 16.43 2.75 -15.68
C LYS A 99 15.07 3.14 -16.27
N GLY A 100 14.22 3.80 -15.49
CA GLY A 100 12.93 4.36 -15.92
C GLY A 100 11.89 3.35 -16.44
N ALA A 101 12.13 2.06 -16.26
CA ALA A 101 11.24 0.99 -16.64
C ALA A 101 9.94 1.00 -15.83
N ARG A 102 8.93 0.31 -16.36
CA ARG A 102 7.61 0.14 -15.74
C ARG A 102 7.43 -1.32 -15.36
N VAL A 103 7.10 -1.57 -14.09
CA VAL A 103 7.12 -2.91 -13.50
C VAL A 103 5.82 -3.15 -12.72
N ALA A 104 5.23 -4.34 -12.90
CA ALA A 104 4.08 -4.77 -12.10
C ALA A 104 4.55 -5.20 -10.71
N LEU A 105 3.83 -4.78 -9.66
CA LEU A 105 4.09 -5.24 -8.30
C LEU A 105 3.36 -6.56 -8.04
N ASP A 106 4.09 -7.55 -7.51
CA ASP A 106 3.57 -8.87 -7.19
C ASP A 106 2.54 -8.80 -6.05
N THR A 107 1.40 -9.46 -6.22
CA THR A 107 0.29 -9.42 -5.23
C THR A 107 0.67 -10.11 -3.93
N ARG A 108 1.54 -11.13 -3.95
CA ARG A 108 2.03 -11.81 -2.74
C ARG A 108 2.92 -10.87 -1.93
N MET A 109 3.77 -10.09 -2.59
CA MET A 109 4.57 -9.05 -1.95
C MET A 109 3.69 -7.96 -1.33
N LEU A 110 2.74 -7.40 -2.09
CA LEU A 110 1.84 -6.36 -1.57
C LEU A 110 0.99 -6.86 -0.38
N ASN A 111 0.49 -8.09 -0.46
CA ASN A 111 -0.23 -8.72 0.65
C ASN A 111 0.67 -8.96 1.86
N GLY A 112 1.92 -9.40 1.65
CA GLY A 112 2.92 -9.55 2.70
C GLY A 112 3.18 -8.23 3.43
N VAL A 113 3.44 -7.16 2.67
CA VAL A 113 3.63 -5.79 3.22
C VAL A 113 2.42 -5.35 4.03
N LEU A 114 1.20 -5.53 3.52
CA LEU A 114 -0.01 -5.16 4.24
C LEU A 114 -0.12 -5.92 5.57
N ARG A 115 0.14 -7.24 5.56
CA ARG A 115 0.03 -8.10 6.75
C ARG A 115 1.11 -7.84 7.80
N LEU A 116 2.29 -7.35 7.42
CA LEU A 116 3.27 -6.87 8.40
C LEU A 116 2.68 -5.78 9.29
N GLY A 117 1.90 -4.86 8.71
CA GLY A 117 1.24 -3.79 9.46
C GLY A 117 -0.04 -4.24 10.16
N THR A 118 -0.90 -5.00 9.48
CA THR A 118 -2.25 -5.31 9.99
C THR A 118 -2.30 -6.51 10.92
N GLN A 119 -1.51 -7.56 10.65
CA GLN A 119 -1.51 -8.81 11.41
C GLN A 119 -0.36 -8.86 12.42
N TYR A 120 0.82 -8.35 12.06
CA TYR A 120 2.00 -8.35 12.94
C TYR A 120 2.20 -7.02 13.68
N HIS A 121 1.36 -6.02 13.41
CA HIS A 121 1.34 -4.72 14.09
C HIS A 121 2.66 -3.93 14.01
N TYR A 122 3.50 -4.20 13.01
CA TYR A 122 4.69 -3.40 12.79
C TYR A 122 4.31 -2.00 12.32
N LYS A 123 5.01 -0.99 12.87
CA LYS A 123 5.09 0.34 12.27
C LYS A 123 6.41 0.43 11.54
N PHE A 124 6.42 0.67 10.24
CA PHE A 124 7.64 0.59 9.45
C PHE A 124 7.67 1.56 8.28
N GLU A 125 8.88 1.96 7.87
CA GLU A 125 9.10 2.77 6.68
C GLU A 125 9.58 1.89 5.54
N ILE A 126 8.87 1.94 4.42
CA ILE A 126 9.31 1.33 3.17
C ILE A 126 10.24 2.31 2.45
N SER A 127 11.45 1.87 2.16
CA SER A 127 12.42 2.66 1.40
C SER A 127 12.34 2.39 -0.10
N GLU A 128 12.13 1.14 -0.51
CA GLU A 128 12.16 0.76 -1.92
C GLU A 128 11.14 -0.33 -2.25
N PHE A 129 10.51 -0.22 -3.43
CA PHE A 129 9.83 -1.32 -4.12
C PHE A 129 10.55 -1.65 -5.42
N VAL A 130 10.48 -0.78 -6.43
CA VAL A 130 11.19 -0.95 -7.70
C VAL A 130 12.14 0.21 -8.00
N GLY A 131 12.17 1.22 -7.11
CA GLY A 131 13.04 2.38 -7.15
C GLY A 131 14.51 2.06 -6.85
N GLY A 132 15.29 3.09 -6.56
CA GLY A 132 16.67 2.94 -6.13
C GLY A 132 17.61 2.30 -7.15
N ARG A 133 18.80 1.92 -6.67
CA ARG A 133 19.84 1.21 -7.43
C ARG A 133 20.09 -0.13 -6.77
N HIS A 134 19.94 -1.21 -7.53
CA HIS A 134 20.20 -2.57 -7.08
C HIS A 134 21.09 -3.31 -8.07
N SER A 135 21.50 -4.54 -7.71
CA SER A 135 22.21 -5.44 -8.62
C SER A 135 21.37 -5.77 -9.86
N ARG A 136 22.02 -6.15 -10.96
CA ARG A 136 21.38 -6.40 -12.27
C ARG A 136 20.24 -7.43 -12.22
N THR A 137 20.34 -8.42 -11.33
CA THR A 137 19.39 -9.52 -11.18
C THR A 137 18.43 -9.33 -10.00
N SER A 138 18.48 -8.18 -9.34
CA SER A 138 17.62 -7.87 -8.19
C SER A 138 16.14 -7.99 -8.51
N LYS A 139 15.37 -8.54 -7.57
CA LYS A 139 13.93 -8.70 -7.72
C LYS A 139 13.13 -7.45 -7.41
N HIS A 140 13.76 -6.37 -6.95
CA HIS A 140 13.16 -5.03 -7.01
C HIS A 140 12.79 -4.70 -8.46
N TYR A 141 13.67 -4.99 -9.43
CA TYR A 141 13.39 -4.77 -10.84
C TYR A 141 12.35 -5.72 -11.46
N ALA A 142 11.90 -6.71 -10.70
CA ALA A 142 10.80 -7.61 -11.07
C ALA A 142 9.52 -7.34 -10.26
N GLY A 143 9.50 -6.31 -9.41
CA GLY A 143 8.34 -5.95 -8.58
C GLY A 143 8.03 -6.96 -7.48
N ARG A 144 9.05 -7.69 -7.02
CA ARG A 144 8.93 -8.82 -6.09
C ARG A 144 9.68 -8.63 -4.79
N ALA A 145 10.26 -7.46 -4.55
CA ALA A 145 11.00 -7.18 -3.33
C ALA A 145 10.63 -5.81 -2.73
N VAL A 146 10.81 -5.70 -1.42
CA VAL A 146 10.62 -4.48 -0.63
C VAL A 146 11.77 -4.32 0.34
N ASP A 147 12.24 -3.09 0.50
CA ASP A 147 13.21 -2.71 1.53
C ASP A 147 12.55 -1.87 2.63
N VAL A 148 12.93 -2.12 3.88
CA VAL A 148 12.42 -1.46 5.09
C VAL A 148 13.56 -0.88 5.92
N THR A 149 13.52 0.43 6.17
CA THR A 149 14.60 1.19 6.86
C THR A 149 14.29 1.51 8.32
N TRP A 150 13.01 1.62 8.68
CA TRP A 150 12.57 1.87 10.06
C TRP A 150 11.59 0.82 10.52
N ILE A 151 11.71 0.41 11.78
CA ILE A 151 10.84 -0.57 12.43
C ILE A 151 10.54 -0.07 13.84
N ASN A 152 9.26 0.07 14.16
CA ASN A 152 8.73 0.52 15.44
C ASN A 152 9.42 1.78 15.98
N GLY A 153 9.65 2.75 15.09
CA GLY A 153 10.25 4.05 15.43
C GLY A 153 11.79 4.05 15.53
N ARG A 154 12.46 2.94 15.19
CA ARG A 154 13.92 2.83 15.19
C ARG A 154 14.45 2.45 13.82
N HIS A 155 15.51 3.13 13.38
CA HIS A 155 16.19 2.82 12.13
C HIS A 155 16.90 1.46 12.23
N VAL A 156 16.86 0.65 11.17
CA VAL A 156 17.45 -0.71 11.15
C VAL A 156 18.95 -0.67 11.45
N GLY A 157 19.69 0.23 10.80
CA GLY A 157 21.12 0.46 11.10
C GLY A 157 21.42 1.00 12.51
N LYS A 158 20.39 1.30 13.31
CA LYS A 158 20.49 1.70 14.73
C LYS A 158 19.89 0.63 15.66
N ARG A 159 20.02 -0.63 15.27
CA ARG A 159 19.60 -1.83 16.02
C ARG A 159 18.09 -1.88 16.28
N ALA A 160 17.28 -1.61 15.25
CA ALA A 160 15.86 -1.96 15.32
C ALA A 160 15.68 -3.48 15.41
N ASP A 161 14.50 -3.95 15.85
CA ASP A 161 14.13 -5.37 15.83
C ASP A 161 13.88 -5.87 14.40
N HIS A 162 14.96 -5.94 13.63
CA HIS A 162 14.97 -6.42 12.25
C HIS A 162 14.73 -7.92 12.19
N ARG A 163 15.22 -8.70 13.18
CA ARG A 163 15.04 -10.16 13.21
C ARG A 163 13.58 -10.55 13.32
N GLY A 164 12.80 -9.85 14.15
CA GLY A 164 11.35 -10.04 14.23
C GLY A 164 10.67 -9.81 12.87
N LEU A 165 10.93 -8.67 12.23
CA LEU A 165 10.33 -8.35 10.92
C LEU A 165 10.75 -9.34 9.84
N MET A 166 12.03 -9.71 9.80
CA MET A 166 12.55 -10.73 8.88
C MET A 166 11.83 -12.07 9.04
N ASN A 167 11.60 -12.50 10.29
CA ASN A 167 10.85 -13.73 10.56
C ASN A 167 9.38 -13.63 10.14
N ALA A 168 8.76 -12.45 10.31
CA ALA A 168 7.42 -12.21 9.82
C ALA A 168 7.35 -12.28 8.29
N CYS A 169 8.31 -11.69 7.57
CA CYS A 169 8.40 -11.81 6.11
C CYS A 169 8.46 -13.30 5.67
N ARG A 170 9.31 -14.11 6.31
CA ARG A 170 9.40 -15.56 6.01
C ARG A 170 8.08 -16.29 6.25
N LYS A 171 7.42 -16.03 7.39
CA LYS A 171 6.10 -16.59 7.69
C LYS A 171 5.01 -16.16 6.69
N LEU A 172 5.19 -15.00 6.07
CA LEU A 172 4.34 -14.46 5.01
C LEU A 172 4.75 -14.92 3.60
N GLY A 173 5.69 -15.86 3.48
CA GLY A 173 6.05 -16.49 2.21
C GLY A 173 7.19 -15.82 1.45
N ALA A 174 7.94 -14.90 2.06
CA ALA A 174 9.15 -14.37 1.44
C ALA A 174 10.20 -15.49 1.28
N THR A 175 10.73 -15.61 0.06
CA THR A 175 11.70 -16.64 -0.34
C THR A 175 13.15 -16.24 -0.09
N LEU A 176 13.42 -14.93 -0.03
CA LEU A 176 14.71 -14.37 0.36
C LEU A 176 14.46 -13.22 1.33
N VAL A 177 15.17 -13.23 2.45
CA VAL A 177 15.07 -12.20 3.48
C VAL A 177 16.47 -11.91 4.01
N LEU A 178 16.94 -10.68 3.81
CA LEU A 178 18.27 -10.20 4.18
C LEU A 178 18.17 -8.99 5.12
N GLY A 179 19.16 -8.78 5.96
CA GLY A 179 19.22 -7.63 6.88
C GLY A 179 20.60 -7.47 7.51
N PRO A 180 20.72 -6.72 8.62
CA PRO A 180 22.01 -6.54 9.29
C PRO A 180 22.74 -7.85 9.58
N GLY A 181 24.00 -7.94 9.11
CA GLY A 181 24.81 -9.16 9.08
C GLY A 181 24.92 -9.82 7.70
N ASP A 182 24.01 -9.51 6.78
CA ASP A 182 24.11 -9.87 5.37
C ASP A 182 24.85 -8.77 4.60
N LYS A 183 25.67 -9.17 3.62
CA LYS A 183 26.46 -8.24 2.81
C LYS A 183 25.57 -7.15 2.18
N ASP A 184 25.93 -5.89 2.38
CA ASP A 184 25.27 -4.68 1.86
C ASP A 184 23.86 -4.39 2.43
N HIS A 185 23.46 -5.04 3.55
CA HIS A 185 22.13 -4.89 4.17
C HIS A 185 22.17 -4.37 5.62
N ASP A 186 23.23 -3.67 6.03
CA ASP A 186 23.39 -3.19 7.43
C ASP A 186 22.36 -2.14 7.87
N THR A 187 21.67 -1.50 6.93
CA THR A 187 20.83 -0.33 7.18
C THR A 187 19.35 -0.54 6.89
N HIS A 188 18.95 -1.71 6.37
CA HIS A 188 17.58 -2.01 5.98
C HIS A 188 17.31 -3.52 6.03
N VAL A 189 16.05 -3.91 6.02
CA VAL A 189 15.62 -5.30 5.80
C VAL A 189 15.09 -5.41 4.38
N HIS A 190 15.58 -6.40 3.64
CA HIS A 190 15.09 -6.79 2.33
C HIS A 190 14.18 -8.02 2.45
N CYS A 191 12.98 -7.97 1.88
CA CYS A 191 12.07 -9.12 1.78
C CYS A 191 11.59 -9.31 0.34
N GLN A 192 11.66 -10.54 -0.17
CA GLN A 192 11.32 -10.88 -1.56
C GLN A 192 10.38 -12.10 -1.67
N TRP A 193 9.39 -12.06 -2.57
CA TRP A 193 8.39 -13.11 -2.82
C TRP A 193 8.45 -13.74 -4.23
#